data_AF-A7E7E1-F1
#
_entry.id   AF-A7E7E1-F1
#
_cell.length_a   1.000
_cell.length_b   1.000
_cell.length_c   1.000
_cell.angle_alpha   90.00
_cell.angle_beta   90.00
_cell.angle_gamma   90.00
#
_symmetry.space_group_name_H-M   'P 1'
#
loop_
_entity.id
_entity.type
_entity.pdbx_description
1 polymer ?
#
loop_
_entity_poly.entity_id
_entity_poly.type
_entity_poly.pdbx_seq_one_letter_code
_entity_poly.pdbx_strand_id
1 'polypeptide(L)'
;MVCTPTGRFIALSIIRFGGVGYHIAGLAVTNPGKIVIWSKLLFSTPLVYSWAVAFPKLAILAMFLRIFTKGFYRNTVMVLATVSIALAFAVSLVSIFGCTPVSYFWDKAIPNGHYNFNPKDFYLWATLPNIITDVIMLILPQPMIWKLHATRSVKLGLSFTFLTGSVSDAED
;
A
#
# COMPACT_ATOMS: atom_id res chain seq x y z
N MET A 1 -11.52 -7.28 2.52
CA MET A 1 -11.45 -6.92 1.08
C MET A 1 -11.66 -5.42 0.92
N VAL A 2 -10.62 -4.61 1.09
CA VAL A 2 -10.73 -3.16 0.87
C VAL A 2 -10.77 -2.91 -0.64
N CYS A 3 -11.92 -2.41 -1.10
CA CYS A 3 -12.19 -1.88 -2.44
C CYS A 3 -11.18 -0.80 -2.84
N THR A 4 -9.99 -1.20 -3.26
CA THR A 4 -9.21 -0.39 -4.19
C THR A 4 -9.44 -0.99 -5.56
N PRO A 5 -10.27 -0.38 -6.42
CA PRO A 5 -10.53 -0.90 -7.77
C PRO A 5 -9.22 -1.19 -8.50
N THR A 6 -8.19 -0.39 -8.23
CA THR A 6 -6.81 -0.55 -8.69
C THR A 6 -6.18 -1.92 -8.37
N GLY A 7 -6.35 -2.46 -7.16
CA GLY A 7 -5.75 -3.75 -6.80
C GLY A 7 -6.33 -4.93 -7.58
N ARG A 8 -7.66 -4.95 -7.76
CA ARG A 8 -8.35 -5.95 -8.60
C ARG A 8 -8.00 -5.81 -10.08
N PHE A 9 -7.91 -4.57 -10.59
CA PHE A 9 -7.49 -4.36 -11.98
C PHE A 9 -6.07 -4.83 -12.24
N ILE A 10 -5.12 -4.60 -11.32
CA ILE A 10 -3.74 -5.10 -11.45
C ILE A 10 -3.72 -6.63 -11.43
N ALA A 11 -4.39 -7.26 -10.48
CA ALA A 11 -4.45 -8.73 -10.38
C ALA A 11 -5.05 -9.36 -11.65
N LEU A 12 -6.17 -8.83 -12.15
CA LEU A 12 -6.80 -9.30 -13.39
C LEU A 12 -5.92 -9.06 -14.62
N SER A 13 -5.19 -7.94 -14.67
CA SER A 13 -4.25 -7.65 -15.74
C SER A 13 -3.05 -8.60 -15.74
N ILE A 14 -2.54 -8.95 -14.56
CA ILE A 14 -1.47 -9.92 -14.37
C ILE A 14 -1.91 -11.33 -14.82
N ILE A 15 -3.13 -11.73 -14.50
CA ILE A 15 -3.69 -13.03 -14.94
C ILE A 15 -3.93 -13.02 -16.46
N ARG A 16 -4.52 -11.96 -17.00
CA ARG A 16 -4.93 -11.91 -18.41
C ARG A 16 -3.75 -11.72 -19.37
N PHE A 17 -2.79 -10.87 -19.02
CA PHE A 17 -1.67 -10.51 -19.90
C PHE A 17 -0.33 -11.13 -19.47
N GLY A 18 -0.16 -11.44 -18.18
CA GLY A 18 1.08 -11.98 -17.63
C GLY A 18 1.20 -13.50 -17.65
N GLY A 19 0.13 -14.25 -17.94
CA GLY A 19 0.18 -15.72 -18.02
C GLY A 19 0.42 -16.42 -16.67
N VAL A 20 0.00 -15.78 -15.57
CA VAL A 20 0.10 -16.34 -14.22
C VAL A 20 -0.68 -17.65 -14.13
N GLY A 21 0.00 -18.71 -13.69
CA GLY A 21 -0.52 -20.09 -13.64
C GLY A 21 0.31 -21.10 -14.45
N TYR A 22 1.14 -20.63 -15.38
CA TYR A 22 2.06 -21.49 -16.15
C TYR A 22 3.48 -21.45 -15.58
N HIS A 23 4.21 -22.56 -15.69
CA HIS A 23 5.60 -22.64 -15.22
C HIS A 23 6.48 -21.64 -16.00
N ILE A 24 7.27 -20.84 -15.29
CA ILE A 24 8.13 -19.79 -15.88
C ILE A 24 9.05 -20.32 -16.99
N ALA A 25 9.53 -21.56 -16.85
CA ALA A 25 10.38 -22.23 -17.82
C ALA A 25 9.63 -22.60 -19.11
N GLY A 26 8.36 -23.00 -19.01
CA GLY A 26 7.53 -23.31 -20.18
C GLY A 26 7.15 -22.05 -20.94
N LEU A 27 6.81 -20.98 -20.21
CA LEU A 27 6.39 -19.70 -20.78
C LEU A 27 7.53 -18.96 -21.49
N ALA A 28 8.76 -19.13 -21.01
CA ALA A 28 9.96 -18.56 -21.65
C ALA A 28 10.18 -19.11 -23.05
N VAL A 29 9.81 -20.38 -23.28
CA VAL A 29 9.94 -21.04 -24.59
C VAL A 29 8.75 -20.74 -25.50
N THR A 30 7.52 -20.66 -24.96
CA THR A 30 6.33 -20.46 -25.80
C THR A 30 6.06 -18.99 -26.14
N ASN A 31 6.24 -18.05 -25.22
CA ASN A 31 5.91 -16.64 -25.40
C ASN A 31 6.70 -15.72 -24.44
N PRO A 32 7.97 -15.37 -24.75
CA PRO A 32 8.83 -14.59 -23.87
C PRO A 32 8.30 -13.16 -23.60
N GLY A 33 7.51 -12.58 -24.52
CA GLY A 33 6.92 -11.24 -24.35
C GLY A 33 5.96 -11.11 -23.16
N LYS A 34 5.30 -12.21 -22.75
CA LYS A 34 4.39 -12.21 -21.58
C LYS A 34 5.15 -12.07 -20.26
N ILE A 35 6.37 -12.59 -20.18
CA ILE A 35 7.24 -12.49 -18.99
C ILE A 35 7.67 -11.03 -18.75
N VAL A 36 7.96 -10.30 -19.83
CA VAL A 36 8.30 -8.87 -19.77
C VAL A 36 7.10 -8.05 -19.29
N ILE A 37 5.90 -8.33 -19.81
CA ILE A 37 4.66 -7.66 -19.38
C ILE A 37 4.36 -7.95 -17.91
N TRP A 38 4.48 -9.22 -17.50
CA TRP A 38 4.30 -9.64 -16.11
C TRP A 38 5.26 -8.92 -15.16
N SER A 39 6.54 -8.82 -15.53
CA SER A 39 7.55 -8.13 -14.73
C SER A 39 7.23 -6.63 -14.60
N LYS A 40 6.84 -5.97 -15.70
CA LYS A 40 6.41 -4.56 -15.66
C LYS A 40 5.21 -4.33 -14.75
N LEU A 41 4.22 -5.23 -14.79
CA LEU A 41 3.04 -5.15 -13.92
C LEU A 41 3.42 -5.35 -12.44
N LEU A 42 4.29 -6.31 -12.15
CA LEU A 42 4.80 -6.55 -10.80
C LEU A 42 5.52 -5.34 -10.21
N PHE A 43 6.30 -4.63 -11.02
CA PHE A 43 7.00 -3.43 -10.61
C PHE A 43 6.04 -2.28 -10.27
N SER A 44 4.91 -2.18 -10.97
CA SER A 44 3.90 -1.15 -10.72
C SER A 44 3.09 -1.40 -9.42
N THR A 45 2.91 -2.66 -9.04
CA THR A 45 2.13 -3.06 -7.85
C THR A 45 2.52 -2.33 -6.55
N PRO A 46 3.79 -2.32 -6.09
CA PRO A 46 4.17 -1.62 -4.87
C PRO A 46 3.84 -0.13 -4.89
N LEU A 47 4.01 0.52 -6.05
CA LEU A 47 3.74 1.94 -6.21
C LEU A 47 2.26 2.21 -6.04
N VAL A 48 1.42 1.51 -6.81
CA VAL A 48 -0.04 1.69 -6.75
C VAL A 48 -0.58 1.33 -5.37
N TYR A 49 -0.07 0.26 -4.75
CA TYR A 49 -0.47 -0.15 -3.40
C TYR A 49 -0.13 0.90 -2.35
N SER A 50 1.10 1.45 -2.37
CA SER A 50 1.54 2.46 -1.38
C SER A 50 0.64 3.69 -1.40
N TRP A 51 0.29 4.18 -2.58
CA TRP A 51 -0.63 5.32 -2.73
C TRP A 51 -2.07 4.96 -2.39
N ALA A 52 -2.54 3.77 -2.78
CA ALA A 52 -3.88 3.29 -2.47
C ALA A 52 -4.12 3.16 -0.96
N VAL A 53 -3.09 2.85 -0.18
CA VAL A 53 -3.16 2.82 1.29
C VAL A 53 -3.03 4.23 1.89
N ALA A 54 -2.26 5.13 1.28
CA ALA A 54 -2.09 6.49 1.77
C ALA A 54 -3.35 7.37 1.59
N PHE A 55 -4.09 7.24 0.50
CA PHE A 55 -5.26 8.08 0.22
C PHE A 55 -6.38 7.98 1.28
N PRO A 56 -6.84 6.79 1.71
CA PRO A 56 -7.82 6.66 2.78
C PRO A 56 -7.36 7.28 4.09
N LYS A 57 -6.08 7.08 4.45
CA LYS A 57 -5.46 7.68 5.64
C LYS A 57 -5.57 9.20 5.59
N LEU A 58 -5.19 9.80 4.47
CA LEU A 58 -5.27 11.26 4.28
C LEU A 58 -6.71 11.78 4.30
N ALA A 59 -7.67 11.04 3.74
CA ALA A 59 -9.08 11.41 3.80
C ALA A 59 -9.61 11.46 5.24
N ILE A 60 -9.26 10.45 6.06
CA ILE A 60 -9.63 10.39 7.48
C ILE A 60 -8.97 11.55 8.25
N LEU A 61 -7.69 11.81 8.02
CA LEU A 61 -6.97 12.90 8.69
C LEU A 61 -7.51 14.28 8.28
N ALA A 62 -7.87 14.47 7.02
CA ALA A 62 -8.52 15.70 6.55
C ALA A 62 -9.88 15.92 7.23
N MET A 63 -10.65 14.85 7.44
CA MET A 63 -11.89 14.91 8.21
C MET A 63 -11.65 15.32 9.67
N PHE A 64 -10.59 14.81 10.30
CA PHE A 64 -10.20 15.23 11.66
C PHE A 64 -9.74 16.69 11.74
N LEU A 65 -8.99 17.18 10.75
CA LEU A 65 -8.60 18.60 10.68
C LEU A 65 -9.81 19.54 10.51
N ARG A 66 -10.87 19.09 9.84
CA ARG A 66 -12.11 19.87 9.69
C ARG A 66 -12.89 19.94 11.00
N ILE A 67 -12.88 18.89 11.81
CA ILE A 67 -13.57 18.85 13.10
C ILE A 67 -12.84 19.70 14.15
N PHE A 68 -11.50 19.65 14.19
CA PHE A 68 -10.72 20.39 15.15
C PHE A 68 -10.03 21.61 14.54
N THR A 69 -10.58 22.77 14.82
CA THR A 69 -10.02 24.04 14.34
C THR A 69 -8.84 24.54 15.18
N LYS A 70 -8.71 24.17 16.47
CA LYS A 70 -7.61 24.61 17.36
C LYS A 70 -7.22 23.58 18.43
N GLY A 71 -5.92 23.45 18.74
CA GLY A 71 -5.39 22.67 19.87
C GLY A 71 -4.27 21.68 19.53
N PHE A 72 -3.72 21.02 20.57
CA PHE A 72 -2.66 19.99 20.47
C PHE A 72 -3.00 18.89 19.46
N TYR A 73 -4.26 18.43 19.46
CA TYR A 73 -4.73 17.38 18.55
C TYR A 73 -4.60 17.75 17.06
N ARG A 74 -4.77 19.01 16.68
CA ARG A 74 -4.59 19.47 15.29
C ARG A 74 -3.14 19.33 14.86
N ASN A 75 -2.19 19.66 15.74
CA ASN A 75 -0.77 19.53 15.44
C ASN A 75 -0.37 18.06 15.27
N THR A 76 -0.86 17.18 16.14
CA THR A 76 -0.64 15.73 16.02
C THR A 76 -1.19 15.15 14.72
N VAL A 77 -2.39 15.57 14.31
CA VAL A 77 -2.99 15.14 13.02
C VAL A 77 -2.15 15.62 11.82
N MET A 78 -1.65 16.86 11.84
CA MET A 78 -0.79 17.36 10.76
C MET A 78 0.56 16.62 10.69
N VAL A 79 1.15 16.29 11.84
CA VAL A 79 2.37 15.47 11.91
C VAL A 79 2.11 14.06 11.36
N LEU A 80 0.99 13.43 11.71
CA LEU A 80 0.62 12.13 11.16
C LEU A 80 0.41 12.17 9.64
N ALA A 81 -0.25 13.20 9.12
CA ALA A 81 -0.48 13.35 7.69
C ALA A 81 0.83 13.49 6.91
N THR A 82 1.74 14.33 7.41
CA THR A 82 3.06 14.53 6.80
C THR A 82 3.90 13.27 6.86
N VAL A 83 3.91 12.55 7.98
CA VAL A 83 4.61 11.25 8.12
C VAL A 83 4.03 10.20 7.16
N SER A 84 2.71 10.08 7.04
CA SER A 84 2.09 9.12 6.10
C SER A 84 2.44 9.43 4.64
N ILE A 85 2.45 10.71 4.25
CA ILE A 85 2.88 11.13 2.90
C ILE A 85 4.36 10.81 2.69
N ALA A 86 5.21 11.17 3.64
CA ALA A 86 6.65 10.92 3.57
C ALA A 86 6.96 9.42 3.42
N LEU A 87 6.25 8.56 4.16
CA LEU A 87 6.39 7.10 4.03
C LEU A 87 5.96 6.60 2.64
N ALA A 88 4.83 7.05 2.11
CA ALA A 88 4.38 6.65 0.77
C ALA A 88 5.37 7.09 -0.34
N PHE A 89 5.92 8.30 -0.22
CA PHE A 89 6.97 8.78 -1.12
C PHE A 89 8.27 8.00 -0.96
N ALA A 90 8.73 7.74 0.26
CA ALA A 90 9.94 6.97 0.51
C ALA A 90 9.86 5.57 -0.10
N VAL A 91 8.72 4.89 0.09
CA VAL A 91 8.50 3.55 -0.50
C VAL A 91 8.48 3.62 -2.03
N SER A 92 7.88 4.66 -2.60
CA SER A 92 7.86 4.87 -4.05
C SER A 92 9.26 5.09 -4.61
N LEU A 93 10.06 5.94 -3.96
CA LEU A 93 11.43 6.24 -4.37
C LEU A 93 12.31 4.99 -4.29
N VAL A 94 12.25 4.23 -3.19
CA VAL A 94 13.05 3.00 -3.06
C VAL A 94 12.59 1.93 -4.05
N SER A 95 11.30 1.84 -4.35
CA SER A 95 10.82 0.92 -5.39
C SER A 95 11.37 1.29 -6.77
N ILE A 96 11.51 2.59 -7.07
CA ILE A 96 12.06 3.09 -8.35
C ILE A 96 13.59 2.93 -8.40
N PHE A 97 14.30 3.28 -7.33
CA PHE A 97 15.76 3.27 -7.25
C PHE A 97 16.35 1.95 -6.75
N GLY A 98 15.52 0.96 -6.39
CA GLY A 98 15.96 -0.32 -5.85
C GLY A 98 16.69 -1.21 -6.86
N CYS A 99 16.57 -0.91 -8.15
CA CYS A 99 17.21 -1.64 -9.24
C CYS A 99 17.91 -0.65 -10.18
N THR A 100 19.19 -0.87 -10.44
CA THR A 100 19.96 -0.04 -11.38
C THR A 100 20.57 -0.91 -12.49
N PRO A 101 20.32 -0.64 -13.78
CA PRO A 101 19.23 0.18 -14.31
C PRO A 101 17.86 -0.49 -14.08
N VAL A 102 16.78 0.31 -13.99
CA VAL A 102 15.40 -0.19 -13.79
C VAL A 102 15.01 -1.24 -14.84
N SER A 103 15.61 -1.16 -16.03
CA SER A 103 15.44 -2.13 -17.11
C SER A 103 15.90 -3.54 -16.83
N TYR A 104 16.80 -3.72 -15.86
CA TYR A 104 17.23 -5.03 -15.40
C TYR A 104 16.09 -5.84 -14.76
N PHE A 105 15.03 -5.16 -14.28
CA PHE A 105 13.88 -5.83 -13.69
C PHE A 105 13.13 -6.72 -14.68
N TRP A 106 13.01 -6.30 -15.95
CA TRP A 106 12.28 -7.03 -16.99
C TRP A 106 13.20 -7.69 -18.02
N ASP A 107 14.45 -7.24 -18.14
CA ASP A 107 15.45 -7.82 -19.02
C ASP A 107 16.72 -8.16 -18.23
N LYS A 108 16.79 -9.41 -17.77
CA LYS A 108 17.93 -9.93 -17.00
C LYS A 108 19.17 -10.17 -17.87
N ALA A 109 19.09 -9.99 -19.18
CA ALA A 109 20.23 -10.13 -20.09
C ALA A 109 21.09 -8.86 -20.17
N ILE A 110 20.68 -7.76 -19.54
CA ILE A 110 21.43 -6.51 -19.52
C ILE A 110 22.71 -6.67 -18.66
N PRO A 111 23.90 -6.48 -19.24
CA PRO A 111 25.15 -6.53 -18.49
C PRO A 111 25.21 -5.36 -17.49
N ASN A 112 25.71 -5.63 -16.28
CA ASN A 112 25.86 -4.70 -15.15
C ASN A 112 24.58 -4.28 -14.42
N GLY A 113 23.46 -4.99 -14.62
CA GLY A 113 22.27 -4.77 -13.80
C GLY A 113 22.38 -5.41 -12.42
N HIS A 114 22.11 -4.62 -11.39
CA HIS A 114 22.18 -5.07 -10.00
C HIS A 114 21.04 -4.48 -9.16
N TYR A 115 20.59 -5.28 -8.18
CA TYR A 115 19.67 -4.83 -7.15
C TYR A 115 20.49 -4.17 -6.04
N ASN A 116 20.18 -2.93 -5.71
CA ASN A 116 20.88 -2.19 -4.66
C ASN A 116 20.47 -2.71 -3.27
N PHE A 117 19.28 -3.30 -3.16
CA PHE A 117 18.73 -3.82 -1.90
C PHE A 117 17.95 -5.12 -2.14
N ASN A 118 17.90 -5.98 -1.13
CA ASN A 118 17.03 -7.16 -1.15
C ASN A 118 15.56 -6.71 -1.11
N PRO A 119 14.73 -7.05 -2.11
CA PRO A 119 13.34 -6.62 -2.16
C PRO A 119 12.51 -7.18 -0.99
N LYS A 120 12.83 -8.39 -0.52
CA LYS A 120 12.13 -9.03 0.61
C LYS A 120 12.33 -8.26 1.92
N ASP A 121 13.57 -7.90 2.21
CA ASP A 121 13.92 -7.17 3.43
C ASP A 121 13.28 -5.78 3.39
N PHE A 122 13.38 -5.09 2.25
CA PHE A 122 12.75 -3.79 2.08
C PHE A 122 11.23 -3.83 2.35
N TYR A 123 10.52 -4.83 1.83
CA TYR A 123 9.07 -4.99 2.07
C TYR A 123 8.74 -5.22 3.55
N LEU A 124 9.54 -6.03 4.26
CA LEU A 124 9.41 -6.24 5.70
C LEU A 124 9.59 -4.93 6.47
N TRP A 125 10.67 -4.20 6.18
CA TRP A 125 10.98 -2.94 6.86
C TRP A 125 9.98 -1.81 6.53
N ALA A 126 9.43 -1.77 5.32
CA ALA A 126 8.42 -0.79 4.92
C ALA A 126 7.04 -1.06 5.56
N THR A 127 6.75 -2.32 5.90
CA THR A 127 5.47 -2.72 6.50
C THR A 127 5.34 -2.24 7.96
N LEU A 128 6.42 -2.29 8.73
CA LEU A 128 6.45 -1.87 10.14
C LEU A 128 5.94 -0.44 10.39
N PRO A 129 6.48 0.62 9.76
CA PRO A 129 5.99 1.98 9.98
C PRO A 129 4.56 2.16 9.49
N ASN A 130 4.14 1.41 8.45
CA ASN A 130 2.77 1.47 7.96
C ASN A 130 1.78 0.96 9.02
N ILE A 131 2.07 -0.19 9.65
CA ILE A 131 1.27 -0.74 10.76
C ILE A 131 1.27 0.21 11.96
N ILE A 132 2.42 0.78 12.32
CA ILE A 132 2.53 1.72 13.44
C ILE A 132 1.63 2.94 13.18
N THR A 133 1.64 3.50 11.97
CA THR A 133 0.75 4.62 11.64
C THR A 133 -0.73 4.25 11.74
N ASP A 134 -1.10 3.02 11.39
CA ASP A 134 -2.49 2.52 11.50
C ASP A 134 -2.92 2.39 12.97
N VAL A 135 -2.06 1.82 13.82
CA VAL A 135 -2.31 1.72 15.27
C VAL A 135 -2.46 3.10 15.88
N ILE A 136 -1.58 4.05 15.53
CA ILE A 136 -1.68 5.43 16.03
C ILE A 136 -2.99 6.07 15.56
N MET A 137 -3.38 5.92 14.30
CA MET A 137 -4.65 6.43 13.77
C MET A 137 -5.86 5.81 14.47
N LEU A 138 -5.77 4.57 14.93
CA LEU A 138 -6.84 3.89 15.66
C LEU A 138 -6.95 4.34 17.12
N ILE A 139 -5.82 4.65 17.75
CA ILE A 139 -5.76 5.17 19.13
C ILE A 139 -6.13 6.66 19.18
N LEU A 140 -5.75 7.45 18.18
CA LEU A 140 -5.98 8.90 18.12
C LEU A 140 -7.45 9.32 18.38
N PRO A 141 -8.49 8.68 17.80
CA PRO A 141 -9.88 9.04 18.03
C PRO A 141 -10.44 8.56 19.38
N GLN A 142 -9.81 7.59 20.07
CA GLN A 142 -10.31 7.08 21.35
C GLN A 142 -10.43 8.18 22.42
N PRO A 143 -9.38 8.94 22.78
CA PRO A 143 -9.50 10.01 23.77
C PRO A 143 -10.38 11.17 23.29
N MET A 144 -10.52 11.35 21.97
CA MET A 144 -11.45 12.33 21.39
C MET A 144 -12.92 11.95 21.62
N ILE A 145 -13.29 10.69 21.38
CA ILE A 145 -14.65 10.17 21.57
C ILE A 145 -15.09 10.27 23.04
N TRP A 146 -14.14 10.14 23.97
CA TRP A 146 -14.43 10.21 25.41
C TRP A 146 -14.60 11.64 25.92
N LYS A 147 -13.93 12.63 25.31
CA LYS A 147 -14.04 14.04 25.71
C LYS A 147 -15.16 14.81 25.00
N LEU A 148 -15.52 14.40 23.79
CA LEU A 148 -16.53 15.04 22.97
C LEU A 148 -17.56 13.95 22.69
N HIS A 149 -18.78 14.04 23.23
CA HIS A 149 -19.91 13.12 23.01
C HIS A 149 -20.10 12.80 21.51
N ALA A 150 -19.28 11.92 20.97
CA ALA A 150 -19.22 11.67 19.54
C ALA A 150 -20.33 10.68 19.18
N THR A 151 -21.11 11.06 18.18
CA THR A 151 -22.29 10.35 17.68
C THR A 151 -21.94 8.91 17.26
N ARG A 152 -22.88 7.98 17.49
CA ARG A 152 -22.73 6.52 17.32
C ARG A 152 -22.10 6.07 16.00
N SER A 153 -22.12 6.90 14.96
CA SER A 153 -21.57 6.67 13.63
C SER A 153 -20.08 6.32 13.59
N VAL A 154 -19.24 6.91 14.45
CA VAL A 154 -17.79 6.59 14.48
C VAL A 154 -17.53 5.23 15.14
N LYS A 155 -18.30 4.92 16.20
CA LYS A 155 -18.25 3.63 16.89
C LYS A 155 -18.72 2.50 15.96
N LEU A 156 -19.76 2.76 15.17
CA LEU A 156 -20.25 1.87 14.12
C LEU A 156 -19.21 1.68 12.99
N GLY A 157 -18.53 2.73 12.54
CA GLY A 157 -17.49 2.63 11.51
C GLY A 157 -16.31 1.75 11.93
N LEU A 158 -15.83 1.87 13.17
CA LEU A 158 -14.75 1.02 13.70
C LEU A 158 -15.18 -0.45 13.81
N SER A 159 -16.38 -0.72 14.34
CA SER A 159 -16.92 -2.09 14.37
C SER A 159 -17.11 -2.67 12.96
N PHE A 160 -17.60 -1.88 12.01
CA PHE A 160 -17.77 -2.33 10.63
C PHE A 160 -16.43 -2.65 9.98
N THR A 161 -15.40 -1.82 10.19
CA THR A 161 -14.08 -2.03 9.60
C THR A 161 -13.44 -3.31 10.15
N PHE A 162 -13.57 -3.58 11.45
CA PHE A 162 -13.09 -4.83 12.06
C PHE A 162 -13.86 -6.05 11.54
N LEU A 163 -15.20 -6.00 11.50
CA LEU A 163 -16.03 -7.10 10.99
C LEU A 163 -15.76 -7.40 9.51
N THR A 164 -15.59 -6.36 8.69
CA THR A 164 -15.31 -6.52 7.25
C THR A 164 -13.88 -7.02 6.98
N GLY A 165 -12.95 -6.78 7.91
CA GLY A 165 -11.60 -7.36 7.89
C GLY A 165 -11.62 -8.86 8.18
N SER A 166 -12.27 -9.27 9.27
CA SER A 166 -12.35 -10.67 9.71
C SER A 166 -13.02 -11.60 8.69
N VAL A 167 -14.01 -11.11 7.94
CA VAL A 167 -14.70 -11.91 6.93
C VAL A 167 -13.82 -12.19 5.71
N SER A 168 -12.83 -11.34 5.41
CA SER A 168 -12.05 -11.48 4.17
C SER A 168 -10.88 -12.46 4.21
N ASP A 169 -10.44 -12.91 5.39
CA ASP A 169 -9.36 -13.91 5.51
C ASP A 169 -9.92 -15.33 5.67
N ALA A 170 -11.25 -15.49 5.74
CA ALA A 170 -11.91 -16.79 5.96
C ALA A 170 -12.25 -17.54 4.65
N GLU A 171 -11.91 -16.98 3.48
CA GLU A 171 -12.15 -17.58 2.17
C GLU A 171 -10.87 -18.08 1.47
N ASP A 172 -9.70 -18.03 2.12
CA ASP A 172 -8.44 -18.60 1.63
C ASP A 172 -8.14 -19.99 2.23
#